data_AF-A0AAD0YNA7-F1
#
_entry.id   AF-A0AAD0YNA7-F1
#
_cell.length_a   1.000
_cell.length_b   1.000
_cell.length_c   1.000
_cell.angle_alpha   90.00
_cell.angle_beta   90.00
_cell.angle_gamma   90.00
#
_symmetry.space_group_name_H-M   'P 1'
#
loop_
_entity.id
_entity.type
_entity.pdbx_description
1 polymer ?
#
loop_
_entity_poly.entity_id
_entity_poly.type
_entity_poly.pdbx_seq_one_letter_code
_entity_poly.pdbx_strand_id
1 'polypeptide(L)'
;MKITLLSGQIIELTKEDIKFIKPKIDEAFEGLDDSEYFRIKKLKGSEVEIELEKMSDGDLYHFAKTNEGFMTFVRSYMADPFTIKIWKELFKRHNLGFKQVRSISNKQRNLLKELGIKYRQEL
;
A
#
# COMPACT_ATOMS: atom_id res chain seq x y z
N MET A 1 -21.76 21.79 10.18
CA MET A 1 -21.17 20.77 11.09
C MET A 1 -19.94 21.36 11.73
N LYS A 2 -19.82 21.37 13.06
CA LYS A 2 -18.68 22.00 13.74
C LYS A 2 -17.56 20.98 13.95
N ILE A 3 -16.35 21.30 13.48
CA ILE A 3 -15.15 20.47 13.66
C ILE A 3 -14.09 21.31 14.36
N THR A 4 -13.42 20.72 15.34
CA THR A 4 -12.22 21.30 15.96
C THR A 4 -10.98 20.87 15.18
N LEU A 5 -10.24 21.84 14.65
CA LEU A 5 -8.96 21.61 13.99
C LEU A 5 -7.87 21.24 15.01
N LEU A 6 -6.78 20.64 14.54
CA LEU A 6 -5.60 20.36 15.37
C LEU A 6 -4.99 21.62 16.02
N SER A 7 -5.26 22.80 15.43
CA SER A 7 -4.89 24.11 16.00
C SER A 7 -5.79 24.57 17.14
N GLY A 8 -6.84 23.81 17.50
CA GLY A 8 -7.84 24.16 18.51
C GLY A 8 -8.95 25.10 18.00
N GLN A 9 -8.88 25.55 16.75
CA GLN A 9 -9.93 26.38 16.15
C GLN A 9 -11.16 25.55 15.80
N ILE A 10 -12.34 26.09 16.11
CA ILE A 10 -13.62 25.48 15.70
C ILE A 10 -14.02 26.10 14.37
N ILE A 11 -14.07 25.26 13.34
CA ILE A 11 -14.63 25.63 12.05
C ILE A 11 -16.03 25.06 11.89
N GLU A 12 -16.91 25.81 11.23
CA GLU A 12 -18.24 25.36 10.88
C GLU A 12 -18.27 25.02 9.39
N LEU A 13 -18.31 23.72 9.08
CA LEU A 13 -18.47 23.25 7.70
C LEU A 13 -19.89 23.48 7.23
N THR A 14 -20.03 24.24 6.16
CA THR A 14 -21.26 24.45 5.42
C THR A 14 -21.45 23.35 4.36
N LYS A 15 -22.64 23.30 3.74
CA LYS A 15 -22.89 22.36 2.63
C LYS A 15 -22.10 22.76 1.39
N GLU A 16 -21.83 24.04 1.19
CA GLU A 16 -20.96 24.54 0.12
C GLU A 16 -19.51 24.05 0.31
N ASP A 17 -18.96 24.11 1.53
CA ASP A 17 -17.60 23.63 1.81
C ASP A 17 -17.45 22.14 1.48
N ILE A 18 -18.45 21.33 1.83
CA ILE A 18 -18.47 19.90 1.51
C ILE A 18 -18.48 19.69 -0.01
N LYS A 19 -19.22 20.51 -0.77
CA LYS A 19 -19.20 20.44 -2.25
C LYS A 19 -17.83 20.77 -2.84
N PHE A 20 -17.07 21.69 -2.25
CA PHE A 20 -15.72 22.03 -2.72
C PHE A 20 -14.66 21.00 -2.32
N ILE A 21 -14.84 20.35 -1.17
CA ILE A 21 -13.91 19.33 -0.68
C ILE A 21 -14.17 17.98 -1.37
N LYS A 22 -15.42 17.68 -1.74
CA LYS A 22 -15.81 16.40 -2.33
C LYS A 22 -14.98 16.00 -3.55
N PRO A 23 -14.72 16.84 -4.56
CA PRO A 23 -13.85 16.48 -5.68
C PRO A 23 -12.42 16.13 -5.26
N LYS A 24 -11.86 16.81 -4.26
CA LYS A 24 -10.52 16.52 -3.74
C LYS A 24 -10.46 15.21 -2.96
N ILE A 25 -11.56 14.87 -2.27
CA ILE A 25 -11.72 13.55 -1.67
C ILE A 25 -11.87 12.55 -2.81
N ASP A 26 -12.82 12.71 -3.72
CA ASP A 26 -13.07 11.78 -4.80
C ASP A 26 -11.79 11.51 -5.63
N GLU A 27 -10.98 12.53 -5.96
CA GLU A 27 -9.65 12.42 -6.60
C GLU A 27 -8.64 11.62 -5.76
N ALA A 28 -8.60 11.85 -4.44
CA ALA A 28 -7.73 11.10 -3.52
C ALA A 28 -8.17 9.62 -3.37
N PHE A 29 -9.41 9.29 -3.73
CA PHE A 29 -9.97 7.95 -3.65
C PHE A 29 -10.15 7.29 -5.04
N GLU A 30 -9.95 8.03 -6.14
CA GLU A 30 -10.13 7.55 -7.53
C GLU A 30 -9.11 6.46 -7.91
N GLY A 31 -7.93 6.46 -7.27
CA GLY A 31 -6.91 5.42 -7.41
C GLY A 31 -7.03 4.21 -6.45
N LEU A 32 -8.04 4.20 -5.59
CA LEU A 32 -8.27 3.13 -4.59
C LEU A 32 -9.30 2.09 -5.07
N ASP A 33 -9.61 2.08 -6.37
CA ASP A 33 -10.42 1.03 -6.97
C ASP A 33 -9.63 -0.28 -7.01
N ASP A 34 -10.16 -1.32 -6.38
CA ASP A 34 -9.59 -2.67 -6.41
C ASP A 34 -9.41 -3.19 -7.85
N SER A 35 -10.09 -2.58 -8.85
CA SER A 35 -9.90 -2.88 -10.28
C SER A 35 -8.45 -2.68 -10.74
N GLU A 36 -7.76 -1.65 -10.25
CA GLU A 36 -6.34 -1.36 -10.54
C GLU A 36 -5.44 -2.48 -9.99
N TYR A 37 -5.73 -2.94 -8.77
CA TYR A 37 -5.07 -4.08 -8.15
C TYR A 37 -5.22 -5.35 -8.99
N PHE A 38 -6.45 -5.69 -9.39
CA PHE A 38 -6.69 -6.88 -10.20
C PHE A 38 -6.11 -6.77 -11.61
N ARG A 39 -6.06 -5.56 -12.19
CA ARG A 39 -5.39 -5.30 -13.47
C ARG A 39 -3.90 -5.62 -13.37
N ILE A 40 -3.20 -5.01 -12.40
CA ILE A 40 -1.76 -5.18 -12.22
C ILE A 40 -1.41 -6.62 -11.85
N LYS A 41 -2.22 -7.28 -11.00
CA LYS A 41 -2.01 -8.69 -10.62
C LYS A 41 -2.02 -9.67 -11.80
N LYS A 42 -2.71 -9.34 -12.89
CA LYS A 42 -2.81 -10.17 -14.11
C LYS A 42 -1.68 -9.93 -15.11
N LEU A 43 -0.86 -8.90 -14.92
CA LEU A 43 0.26 -8.58 -15.80
C LEU A 43 1.39 -9.62 -15.70
N LYS A 44 2.29 -9.63 -16.69
CA LYS A 44 3.50 -10.46 -16.60
C LYS A 44 4.44 -9.93 -15.52
N GLY A 45 5.29 -10.81 -14.99
CA GLY A 45 6.14 -10.48 -13.86
C GLY A 45 6.99 -9.21 -14.02
N SER A 46 7.55 -8.98 -15.20
CA SER A 46 8.33 -7.77 -15.52
C SER A 46 7.47 -6.51 -15.64
N GLU A 47 6.25 -6.64 -16.14
CA GLU A 47 5.30 -5.53 -16.28
C GLU A 47 4.80 -5.08 -14.91
N VAL A 48 4.59 -6.02 -13.98
CA VAL A 48 4.25 -5.70 -12.58
C VAL A 48 5.33 -4.84 -11.94
N GLU A 49 6.61 -5.19 -12.10
CA GLU A 49 7.71 -4.42 -11.50
C GLU A 49 7.77 -2.98 -12.04
N ILE A 50 7.54 -2.81 -13.35
CA ILE A 50 7.48 -1.49 -13.99
C ILE A 50 6.30 -0.66 -13.45
N GLU A 51 5.12 -1.26 -13.27
CA GLU A 51 3.96 -0.54 -12.74
C GLU A 51 4.15 -0.16 -11.27
N LEU A 52 4.70 -1.06 -10.45
CA LEU A 52 5.02 -0.77 -9.04
C LEU A 52 6.06 0.36 -8.91
N GLU A 53 7.04 0.43 -9.82
CA GLU A 53 8.05 1.49 -9.82
C GLU A 53 7.45 2.87 -10.12
N LYS A 54 6.39 2.95 -10.94
CA LYS A 54 5.71 4.21 -11.29
C LYS A 54 4.80 4.74 -10.19
N MET A 55 4.37 3.90 -9.24
CA MET A 55 3.45 4.30 -8.17
C MET A 55 4.06 5.36 -7.26
N SER A 56 3.25 6.28 -6.74
CA SER A 56 3.69 7.12 -5.62
C SER A 56 3.90 6.26 -4.36
N ASP A 57 4.57 6.78 -3.33
CA ASP A 57 4.73 6.06 -2.07
C ASP A 57 3.39 5.74 -1.40
N GLY A 58 2.43 6.67 -1.51
CA GLY A 58 1.07 6.48 -1.00
C GLY A 58 0.32 5.37 -1.74
N ASP A 59 0.39 5.36 -3.08
CA ASP A 59 -0.26 4.34 -3.90
C ASP A 59 0.35 2.97 -3.67
N LEU A 60 1.68 2.88 -3.62
CA LEU A 60 2.38 1.62 -3.36
C LEU A 60 2.05 1.08 -1.97
N TYR A 61 1.93 1.96 -0.98
CA TYR A 61 1.51 1.57 0.37
C TYR A 61 0.08 1.04 0.39
N HIS A 62 -0.85 1.76 -0.24
CA HIS A 62 -2.23 1.31 -0.36
C HIS A 62 -2.31 -0.03 -1.12
N PHE A 63 -1.57 -0.17 -2.22
CA PHE A 63 -1.49 -1.39 -3.00
C PHE A 63 -0.97 -2.58 -2.18
N ALA A 64 0.05 -2.35 -1.36
CA ALA A 64 0.57 -3.35 -0.43
C ALA A 64 -0.46 -3.75 0.63
N LYS A 65 -1.24 -2.78 1.12
CA LYS A 65 -2.34 -3.00 2.07
C LYS A 65 -3.49 -3.81 1.47
N THR A 66 -3.94 -3.46 0.28
CA THR A 66 -4.96 -4.23 -0.45
C THR A 66 -4.48 -5.66 -0.70
N ASN A 67 -3.21 -5.84 -1.04
CA ASN A 67 -2.63 -7.16 -1.25
C ASN A 67 -2.69 -8.06 0.01
N GLU A 68 -2.68 -7.51 1.23
CA GLU A 68 -2.76 -8.31 2.48
C GLU A 68 -3.99 -9.20 2.52
N GLY A 69 -5.13 -8.73 1.99
CA GLY A 69 -6.38 -9.51 1.91
C GLY A 69 -6.31 -10.70 0.95
N PHE A 70 -5.31 -10.72 0.07
CA PHE A 70 -5.12 -11.76 -0.95
C PHE A 70 -3.79 -12.51 -0.80
N MET A 71 -3.01 -12.18 0.22
CA MET A 71 -1.72 -12.81 0.49
C MET A 71 -1.93 -14.29 0.76
N THR A 72 -1.22 -15.12 -0.02
CA THR A 72 -1.18 -16.56 0.23
C THR A 72 0.22 -16.95 0.67
N PHE A 73 0.33 -17.73 1.72
CA PHE A 73 1.62 -18.22 2.20
C PHE A 73 1.87 -19.62 1.63
N VAL A 74 2.87 -19.72 0.75
CA VAL A 74 3.38 -21.01 0.28
C VAL A 74 4.12 -21.66 1.45
N ARG A 75 3.63 -22.82 1.90
CA ARG A 75 4.19 -23.58 3.04
C ARG A 75 4.29 -22.76 4.34
N SER A 76 3.31 -21.90 4.65
CA SER A 76 3.21 -21.18 5.95
C SER A 76 4.29 -20.12 6.26
N TYR A 77 5.35 -19.97 5.46
CA TYR A 77 6.45 -19.04 5.75
C TYR A 77 7.00 -18.29 4.52
N MET A 78 6.53 -18.59 3.31
CA MET A 78 6.92 -17.86 2.09
C MET A 78 5.74 -17.10 1.54
N ALA A 79 5.87 -15.79 1.38
CA ALA A 79 4.91 -15.01 0.61
C ALA A 79 4.89 -15.47 -0.85
N ASP A 80 3.73 -15.34 -1.49
CA ASP A 80 3.59 -15.66 -2.91
C ASP A 80 4.46 -14.75 -3.81
N PRO A 81 4.74 -15.17 -5.06
CA PRO A 81 5.61 -14.42 -5.97
C PRO A 81 5.12 -13.01 -6.34
N PHE A 82 3.84 -12.68 -6.14
CA PHE A 82 3.32 -11.34 -6.40
C PHE A 82 3.58 -10.44 -5.21
N THR A 83 3.27 -10.91 -4.00
CA THR A 83 3.60 -10.23 -2.73
C THR A 83 5.09 -9.90 -2.62
N ILE A 84 5.97 -10.82 -3.05
CA ILE A 84 7.42 -10.58 -3.04
C ILE A 84 7.81 -9.38 -3.92
N LYS A 85 7.14 -9.14 -5.05
CA LYS A 85 7.45 -7.99 -5.93
C LYS A 85 7.09 -6.66 -5.27
N ILE A 86 5.93 -6.60 -4.63
CA ILE A 86 5.49 -5.43 -3.87
C ILE A 86 6.51 -5.12 -2.77
N TRP A 87 6.91 -6.13 -2.00
CA TRP A 87 7.90 -5.96 -0.95
C TRP A 87 9.27 -5.53 -1.47
N LYS A 88 9.72 -6.08 -2.61
CA LYS A 88 10.98 -5.66 -3.23
C LYS A 88 10.99 -4.18 -3.56
N GLU A 89 9.90 -3.65 -4.12
CA GLU A 89 9.81 -2.23 -4.44
C GLU A 89 9.78 -1.38 -3.17
N LEU A 90 9.00 -1.77 -2.15
CA LEU A 90 9.04 -1.11 -0.83
C LEU A 90 10.47 -1.08 -0.26
N PHE A 91 11.16 -2.22 -0.26
CA PHE A 91 12.52 -2.30 0.26
C PHE A 91 13.51 -1.45 -0.53
N LYS A 92 13.40 -1.44 -1.85
CA LYS A 92 14.23 -0.61 -2.74
C LYS A 92 14.11 0.88 -2.37
N ARG A 93 12.89 1.39 -2.16
CA ARG A 93 12.66 2.79 -1.77
C ARG A 93 13.23 3.17 -0.41
N HIS A 94 13.30 2.19 0.50
CA HIS A 94 13.91 2.36 1.83
C HIS A 94 15.39 1.95 1.89
N ASN A 95 16.09 1.86 0.75
CA ASN A 95 17.51 1.47 0.66
C ASN A 95 17.82 0.10 1.30
N LEU A 96 16.85 -0.81 1.30
CA LEU A 96 17.00 -2.19 1.75
C LEU A 96 17.13 -3.12 0.55
N GLY A 97 18.25 -3.84 0.47
CA GLY A 97 18.42 -4.89 -0.53
C GLY A 97 17.53 -6.10 -0.26
N PHE A 98 17.06 -6.76 -1.32
CA PHE A 98 16.37 -8.05 -1.23
C PHE A 98 17.30 -9.18 -1.66
N LYS A 99 17.61 -10.10 -0.73
CA LYS A 99 18.46 -11.26 -1.05
C LYS A 99 17.71 -12.21 -2.00
N GLN A 100 18.46 -12.98 -2.79
CA GLN A 100 17.87 -14.00 -3.69
C GLN A 100 17.13 -15.13 -2.94
N VAL A 101 17.39 -15.28 -1.64
CA VAL A 101 16.64 -16.20 -0.77
C VAL A 101 15.22 -15.67 -0.53
N ARG A 102 14.23 -16.56 -0.58
CA ARG A 102 12.79 -16.28 -0.39
C ARG A 102 12.42 -15.84 1.04
N SER A 103 13.39 -15.43 1.86
CA SER A 103 13.20 -15.01 3.24
C SER A 103 13.61 -13.56 3.43
N ILE A 104 12.77 -12.82 4.16
CA ILE A 104 13.07 -11.45 4.56
C ILE A 104 13.90 -11.41 5.84
N SER A 105 14.87 -10.50 5.89
CA SER A 105 15.74 -10.22 7.04
C SER A 105 15.00 -9.48 8.16
N ASN A 106 15.60 -9.39 9.35
CA ASN A 106 15.01 -8.66 10.48
C ASN A 106 14.78 -7.18 10.17
N LYS A 107 15.69 -6.52 9.43
CA LYS A 107 15.52 -5.11 9.01
C LYS A 107 14.29 -4.94 8.12
N GLN A 108 14.10 -5.85 7.18
CA GLN A 108 12.93 -5.86 6.28
C GLN A 108 11.63 -6.14 7.03
N ARG A 109 11.65 -7.08 8.00
CA ARG A 109 10.49 -7.33 8.87
C ARG A 109 10.12 -6.11 9.71
N ASN A 110 11.12 -5.43 10.26
CA ASN A 110 10.90 -4.22 11.04
C ASN A 110 10.29 -3.12 10.17
N LEU A 111 10.80 -2.90 8.96
CA LEU A 111 10.20 -1.94 8.04
C LEU A 111 8.76 -2.29 7.70
N LEU A 112 8.45 -3.54 7.33
CA LEU A 112 7.07 -3.94 7.07
C LEU A 112 6.19 -3.70 8.29
N LYS A 113 6.67 -4.00 9.50
CA LYS A 113 5.95 -3.73 10.75
C LYS A 113 5.74 -2.23 11.02
N GLU A 114 6.73 -1.39 10.75
CA GLU A 114 6.65 0.07 10.87
C GLU A 114 5.63 0.66 9.90
N LEU A 115 5.59 0.12 8.68
CA LEU A 115 4.55 0.41 7.70
C LEU A 115 3.21 -0.27 8.06
N GLY A 116 3.15 -1.09 9.11
CA GLY A 116 1.94 -1.84 9.47
C GLY A 116 1.55 -2.94 8.48
N ILE A 117 2.43 -3.34 7.56
CA ILE A 117 2.24 -4.42 6.58
C ILE A 117 2.59 -5.77 7.21
N LYS A 118 1.67 -6.74 7.10
CA LYS A 118 1.82 -8.12 7.54
C LYS A 118 2.83 -8.85 6.66
N TYR A 119 3.73 -9.59 7.30
CA TYR A 119 4.75 -10.40 6.62
C TYR A 119 4.68 -11.90 6.98
N ARG A 120 3.72 -12.27 7.82
CA ARG A 120 3.38 -13.64 8.20
C ARG A 120 1.88 -13.74 8.43
N GLN A 121 1.32 -14.94 8.28
CA GLN A 121 -0.03 -15.20 8.72
C GLN A 121 -0.05 -15.12 10.26
N GLU A 122 -0.93 -14.29 10.81
CA GLU A 122 -1.26 -14.36 12.23
C GLU A 122 -2.13 -15.61 12.40
N LEU A 123 -1.61 -16.59 13.16
CA LEU A 123 -2.39 -17.73 13.63
C LEU A 123 -3.36 -17.28 14.71
#